data_AF-A0A0D6LPZ5-F1
#
_entry.id   AF-A0A0D6LPZ5-F1
#
_cell.length_a   1.000
_cell.length_b   1.000
_cell.length_c   1.000
_cell.angle_alpha   90.00
_cell.angle_beta   90.00
_cell.angle_gamma   90.00
#
_symmetry.space_group_name_H-M   'P 1'
#
loop_
_entity.id
_entity.type
_entity.pdbx_description
1 polymer ?
#
loop_
_entity_poly.entity_id
_entity_poly.type
_entity_poly.pdbx_seq_one_letter_code
_entity_poly.pdbx_strand_id
1 'polypeptide(L)'
;MFSEDNINKNWRNLPSARGLTSDNPMLSERGYLQATECATRFKNIEITNIFASPYNRTIQTASIIAKNKGLLVKPEAGLCEALHHCENPPGFWETAKLKEKFPLVDCKYVPVFTKQTLPKEAFADNASLPRIRATLTRITENYEGEIGMSLANDFANIGSGSYL
;
A
#
# COMPACT_ATOMS: atom_id res chain seq x y z
N MET A 1 -4.82 -8.47 5.45
CA MET A 1 -4.42 -9.07 4.15
C MET A 1 -3.58 -10.34 4.39
N PHE A 2 -3.82 -11.46 3.69
CA PHE A 2 -3.07 -12.72 3.91
C PHE A 2 -1.64 -12.65 3.34
N SER A 3 -0.69 -12.17 4.14
CA SER A 3 0.74 -12.22 3.87
C SER A 3 1.31 -13.65 3.97
N GLU A 4 2.38 -13.93 3.23
CA GLU A 4 3.00 -15.27 3.15
C GLU A 4 3.62 -15.74 4.47
N ASP A 5 4.10 -14.81 5.30
CA ASP A 5 4.68 -15.08 6.62
C ASP A 5 3.71 -15.71 7.61
N ASN A 6 2.40 -15.47 7.44
CA ASN A 6 1.34 -16.08 8.24
C ASN A 6 1.11 -17.56 7.93
N ILE A 7 1.60 -18.05 6.79
CA ILE A 7 1.34 -19.42 6.29
C ILE A 7 2.63 -20.24 6.27
N ASN A 8 3.72 -19.63 5.79
CA ASN A 8 4.98 -20.30 5.55
C ASN A 8 6.08 -19.71 6.45
N LYS A 9 6.47 -20.44 7.50
CA LYS A 9 7.57 -20.01 8.41
C LYS A 9 8.91 -19.82 7.69
N ASN A 10 9.10 -20.47 6.55
CA ASN A 10 10.32 -20.41 5.74
C ASN A 10 10.17 -19.51 4.51
N TRP A 11 9.18 -18.62 4.47
CA TRP A 11 8.89 -17.77 3.32
C TRP A 11 10.10 -16.97 2.81
N ARG A 12 11.03 -16.62 3.70
CA ARG A 12 12.27 -15.90 3.36
C ARG A 12 13.21 -16.67 2.44
N ASN A 13 13.09 -17.99 2.40
CA ASN A 13 13.88 -18.86 1.51
C ASN A 13 13.29 -18.94 0.10
N LEU A 14 12.07 -18.41 -0.11
CA LEU A 14 11.44 -18.42 -1.42
C LEU A 14 12.20 -17.47 -2.37
N PRO A 15 12.40 -17.83 -3.65
CA PRO A 15 13.03 -16.95 -4.63
C PRO A 15 12.35 -15.58 -4.75
N SER A 16 11.03 -15.55 -4.61
CA SER A 16 10.20 -14.33 -4.64
C SER A 16 10.41 -13.41 -3.44
N ALA A 17 11.00 -13.90 -2.34
CA ALA A 17 11.28 -13.15 -1.12
C ALA A 17 12.67 -12.50 -1.11
N ARG A 18 13.48 -12.75 -2.14
CA ARG A 18 14.85 -12.27 -2.21
C ARG A 18 14.90 -10.74 -2.08
N GLY A 19 15.63 -10.25 -1.08
CA GLY A 19 15.79 -8.82 -0.81
C GLY A 19 14.61 -8.15 -0.11
N LEU A 20 13.66 -8.92 0.41
CA LEU A 20 12.63 -8.44 1.33
C LEU A 20 13.13 -8.55 2.79
N THR A 21 12.73 -7.58 3.60
CA THR A 21 12.94 -7.52 5.05
C THR A 21 11.85 -8.29 5.80
N SER A 22 12.01 -8.47 7.12
CA SER A 22 11.08 -9.26 7.92
C SER A 22 9.66 -8.70 7.96
N ASP A 23 9.51 -7.37 7.91
CA ASP A 23 8.26 -6.62 7.93
C ASP A 23 7.62 -6.44 6.53
N ASN A 24 8.30 -6.92 5.48
CA ASN A 24 7.88 -6.74 4.09
C ASN A 24 7.61 -8.06 3.34
N PRO A 25 6.81 -8.99 3.90
CA PRO A 25 6.44 -10.21 3.19
C PRO A 25 5.61 -9.91 1.94
N MET A 26 5.65 -10.84 0.99
CA MET A 26 4.76 -10.86 -0.17
C MET A 26 3.33 -11.29 0.21
N LEU A 27 2.39 -11.14 -0.73
CA LEU A 27 1.12 -11.86 -0.63
C LEU A 27 1.34 -13.37 -0.66
N SER A 28 0.52 -14.08 0.11
CA SER A 28 0.32 -15.50 -0.11
C SER A 28 -0.56 -15.79 -1.33
N GLU A 29 -0.63 -17.05 -1.74
CA GLU A 29 -1.56 -17.50 -2.79
C GLU A 29 -3.01 -17.11 -2.46
N ARG A 30 -3.43 -17.32 -1.21
CA ARG A 30 -4.76 -16.88 -0.76
C ARG A 30 -4.93 -15.37 -0.81
N GLY A 31 -3.90 -14.61 -0.41
CA GLY A 31 -3.91 -13.14 -0.51
C GLY A 31 -4.05 -12.64 -1.96
N TYR A 32 -3.42 -13.34 -2.91
CA TYR A 32 -3.55 -13.06 -4.33
C TYR A 32 -4.97 -13.32 -4.85
N LEU A 33 -5.60 -14.42 -4.45
CA LEU A 33 -6.99 -14.73 -4.80
C LEU A 33 -7.94 -13.65 -4.27
N GLN A 34 -7.79 -13.25 -3.01
CA GLN A 34 -8.59 -12.17 -2.43
C GLN A 34 -8.41 -10.85 -3.16
N ALA A 35 -7.18 -10.49 -3.56
CA ALA A 35 -6.95 -9.29 -4.36
C ALA A 35 -7.66 -9.36 -5.72
N THR A 36 -7.75 -10.54 -6.32
CA THR A 36 -8.45 -10.78 -7.58
C THR A 36 -9.97 -10.70 -7.42
N GLU A 37 -10.52 -11.28 -6.35
CA GLU A 37 -11.93 -11.14 -5.97
C GLU A 37 -12.30 -9.68 -5.69
N CYS A 38 -11.44 -8.98 -4.96
CA CYS A 38 -11.55 -7.54 -4.71
C CYS A 38 -11.58 -6.76 -6.03
N ALA A 39 -10.62 -6.99 -6.92
CA ALA A 39 -10.60 -6.35 -8.24
C ALA A 39 -11.88 -6.62 -9.06
N THR A 40 -12.46 -7.81 -8.92
CA THR A 40 -13.75 -8.16 -9.54
C THR A 40 -14.91 -7.37 -8.93
N ARG A 41 -14.93 -7.24 -7.59
CA ARG A 41 -15.95 -6.46 -6.87
C ARG A 41 -15.90 -4.97 -7.22
N PHE A 42 -14.70 -4.43 -7.46
CA PHE A 42 -14.46 -3.04 -7.85
C PHE A 42 -14.59 -2.78 -9.36
N LYS A 43 -14.88 -3.80 -10.19
CA LYS A 43 -14.94 -3.64 -11.65
C LYS A 43 -15.86 -2.49 -12.08
N ASN A 44 -17.04 -2.38 -11.47
CA ASN A 44 -18.06 -1.38 -11.81
C ASN A 44 -18.07 -0.16 -10.88
N ILE A 45 -17.14 -0.08 -9.94
CA ILE A 45 -16.97 1.08 -9.07
C ILE A 45 -15.99 2.03 -9.77
N GLU A 46 -16.38 3.28 -9.95
CA GLU A 46 -15.46 4.28 -10.49
C GLU A 46 -14.31 4.49 -9.48
N ILE A 47 -13.07 4.40 -9.95
CA ILE A 47 -11.87 4.72 -9.17
C ILE A 47 -11.02 5.56 -10.11
N THR A 48 -10.63 6.75 -9.69
CA THR A 48 -9.82 7.67 -10.49
C THR A 48 -8.35 7.62 -10.09
N ASN A 49 -8.09 7.34 -8.81
CA ASN A 49 -6.75 7.34 -8.23
C ASN A 49 -6.54 6.14 -7.30
N ILE A 50 -5.36 5.52 -7.37
CA ILE A 50 -4.98 4.42 -6.48
C ILE A 50 -3.69 4.80 -5.74
N PHE A 51 -3.78 4.84 -4.41
CA PHE A 51 -2.64 5.01 -3.50
C PHE A 51 -2.42 3.72 -2.73
N ALA A 52 -1.16 3.39 -2.45
CA ALA A 52 -0.84 2.19 -1.70
C ALA A 52 0.36 2.42 -0.80
N SER A 53 0.34 1.79 0.37
CA SER A 53 1.56 1.65 1.16
C SER A 53 2.68 1.02 0.32
N PRO A 54 3.95 1.45 0.44
CA PRO A 54 5.06 0.93 -0.36
C PRO A 54 5.48 -0.52 -0.03
N TYR A 55 4.79 -1.20 0.90
CA TYR A 55 5.02 -2.62 1.16
C TYR A 55 4.68 -3.50 -0.05
N ASN A 56 5.38 -4.62 -0.18
CA ASN A 56 5.28 -5.50 -1.35
C ASN A 56 3.86 -6.03 -1.52
N ARG A 57 3.25 -6.47 -0.42
CA ARG A 57 1.86 -6.98 -0.39
C ARG A 57 0.83 -5.95 -0.87
N THR A 58 0.95 -4.70 -0.43
CA THR A 58 -0.01 -3.64 -0.77
C THR A 58 0.16 -3.15 -2.20
N ILE A 59 1.39 -2.98 -2.67
CA ILE A 59 1.65 -2.62 -4.06
C ILE A 59 1.17 -3.74 -4.99
N GLN A 60 1.35 -5.01 -4.62
CA GLN A 60 0.86 -6.15 -5.39
C GLN A 60 -0.67 -6.15 -5.47
N THR A 61 -1.38 -5.99 -4.35
CA THR A 61 -2.86 -5.90 -4.34
C THR A 61 -3.36 -4.72 -5.16
N ALA A 62 -2.81 -3.53 -4.93
CA ALA A 62 -3.18 -2.33 -5.67
C ALA A 62 -2.92 -2.49 -7.18
N SER A 63 -1.83 -3.14 -7.57
CA SER A 63 -1.51 -3.42 -8.98
C SER A 63 -2.52 -4.35 -9.64
N ILE A 64 -3.02 -5.37 -8.91
CA ILE A 64 -4.05 -6.29 -9.41
C ILE A 64 -5.35 -5.52 -9.70
N ILE A 65 -5.75 -4.63 -8.80
CA ILE A 65 -6.96 -3.81 -8.94
C ILE A 65 -6.78 -2.77 -10.06
N ALA A 66 -5.63 -2.09 -10.08
CA ALA A 66 -5.30 -1.05 -11.04
C ALA A 66 -5.24 -1.57 -12.48
N LYS A 67 -4.74 -2.79 -12.69
CA LYS A 67 -4.61 -3.42 -14.01
C LYS A 67 -5.93 -3.45 -14.77
N ASN A 68 -7.03 -3.79 -14.10
CA ASN A 68 -8.35 -3.89 -14.74
C ASN A 68 -8.95 -2.51 -15.08
N LYS A 69 -8.39 -1.43 -14.52
CA LYS A 69 -8.85 -0.05 -14.71
C LYS A 69 -7.91 0.79 -15.57
N GLY A 70 -6.74 0.26 -15.94
CA GLY A 70 -5.71 1.03 -16.66
C GLY A 70 -5.08 2.15 -15.84
N LEU A 71 -5.10 2.04 -14.51
CA LEU A 71 -4.58 3.06 -13.59
C LEU A 71 -3.15 2.75 -13.15
N LEU A 72 -2.43 3.79 -12.72
CA LEU A 72 -1.14 3.65 -12.04
C LEU A 72 -1.33 3.65 -10.51
N VAL A 73 -0.43 2.97 -9.81
CA VAL A 73 -0.40 2.86 -8.35
C VAL A 73 0.63 3.85 -7.80
N LYS A 74 0.19 4.74 -6.91
CA LYS A 74 1.01 5.78 -6.27
C LYS A 74 1.52 5.30 -4.91
N PRO A 75 2.82 4.98 -4.74
CA PRO A 75 3.36 4.49 -3.47
C PRO A 75 3.47 5.62 -2.44
N GLU A 76 2.78 5.51 -1.31
CA GLU A 76 2.71 6.54 -0.26
C GLU A 76 3.11 5.96 1.10
N ALA A 77 4.28 6.38 1.64
CA ALA A 77 4.77 5.88 2.92
C ALA A 77 3.90 6.34 4.10
N GLY A 78 3.14 7.42 3.93
CA GLY A 78 2.12 7.89 4.86
C GLY A 78 1.04 6.85 5.18
N LEU A 79 0.88 5.82 4.33
CA LEU A 79 -0.06 4.71 4.49
C LEU A 79 0.57 3.44 5.09
N CYS A 80 1.83 3.47 5.52
CA CYS A 80 2.46 2.37 6.25
C CYS A 80 1.77 2.08 7.60
N GLU A 81 2.04 0.89 8.14
CA GLU A 81 1.60 0.51 9.49
C GLU A 81 2.13 1.46 10.57
N ALA A 82 1.64 1.30 11.79
CA ALA A 82 2.25 1.96 12.92
C ALA A 82 3.74 1.57 12.97
N LEU A 83 4.62 2.56 13.07
CA LEU A 83 6.05 2.36 12.82
C LEU A 83 6.72 1.48 13.88
N HIS A 84 6.10 1.34 15.05
CA HIS A 84 6.55 0.41 16.09
C HIS A 84 6.32 -1.07 15.75
N HIS A 85 5.54 -1.38 14.71
CA HIS A 85 5.41 -2.73 14.14
C HIS A 85 6.35 -2.98 12.94
N CYS A 86 7.05 -1.95 12.48
CA CYS A 86 7.95 -2.03 11.33
C CYS A 86 9.39 -2.29 11.77
N GLU A 87 10.24 -2.71 10.84
CA GLU A 87 11.69 -2.58 11.06
C GLU A 87 12.08 -1.09 11.23
N ASN A 88 13.26 -0.84 11.79
CA ASN A 88 13.80 0.52 11.92
C ASN A 88 15.14 0.64 11.18
N PRO A 89 15.17 1.25 9.98
CA PRO A 89 14.04 1.89 9.27
C PRO A 89 13.06 0.88 8.65
N PRO A 90 11.83 1.30 8.29
CA PRO A 90 10.85 0.41 7.67
C PRO A 90 11.37 -0.27 6.41
N GLY A 91 11.03 -1.55 6.23
CA GLY A 91 11.67 -2.41 5.23
C GLY A 91 11.02 -2.43 3.84
N PHE A 92 10.02 -1.59 3.60
CA PHE A 92 9.45 -1.39 2.26
C PHE A 92 10.50 -0.87 1.25
N TRP A 93 10.26 -1.01 -0.05
CA TRP A 93 11.20 -0.56 -1.08
C TRP A 93 10.89 0.86 -1.55
N GLU A 94 11.92 1.57 -2.04
CA GLU A 94 11.74 2.86 -2.72
C GLU A 94 11.04 2.68 -4.08
N THR A 95 10.39 3.74 -4.57
CA THR A 95 9.54 3.73 -5.77
C THR A 95 10.22 3.14 -7.00
N ALA A 96 11.50 3.46 -7.26
CA ALA A 96 12.23 2.93 -8.41
C ALA A 96 12.34 1.39 -8.36
N LYS A 97 12.67 0.83 -7.19
CA LYS A 97 12.77 -0.62 -7.00
C LYS A 97 11.40 -1.29 -7.01
N LEU A 98 10.35 -0.61 -6.55
CA LEU A 98 8.97 -1.09 -6.69
C LEU A 98 8.57 -1.19 -8.17
N LYS A 99 8.94 -0.21 -9.01
CA LYS A 99 8.65 -0.19 -10.45
C LYS A 99 9.25 -1.37 -11.21
N GLU A 100 10.47 -1.78 -10.84
CA GLU A 100 11.13 -2.95 -11.43
C GLU A 100 10.29 -4.23 -11.26
N LYS A 101 9.65 -4.38 -10.09
CA LYS A 101 8.80 -5.55 -9.79
C LYS A 101 7.34 -5.37 -10.23
N PHE A 102 6.83 -4.14 -10.16
CA PHE A 102 5.43 -3.79 -10.38
C PHE A 102 5.30 -2.69 -11.45
N PRO A 103 5.10 -3.06 -12.73
CA PRO A 103 5.11 -2.10 -13.85
C PRO A 103 4.07 -0.99 -13.78
N LEU A 104 3.01 -1.15 -12.99
CA LEU A 104 1.97 -0.13 -12.80
C LEU A 104 2.30 0.93 -11.74
N VAL A 105 3.46 0.84 -11.09
CA VAL A 105 3.91 1.87 -10.14
C VAL A 105 4.12 3.21 -10.85
N ASP A 106 3.58 4.28 -10.26
CA ASP A 106 3.75 5.65 -10.73
C ASP A 106 5.06 6.24 -10.18
N CYS A 107 6.09 6.32 -11.03
CA CYS A 107 7.35 6.96 -10.65
C CYS A 107 7.30 8.49 -10.68
N LYS A 108 6.25 9.10 -11.23
CA LYS A 108 6.08 10.56 -11.27
C LYS A 108 5.38 11.08 -10.01
N TYR A 109 4.75 10.19 -9.25
CA TYR A 109 4.14 10.55 -7.98
C TYR A 109 5.19 11.00 -6.96
N VAL A 110 4.94 12.15 -6.34
CA VAL A 110 5.72 12.67 -5.22
C VAL A 110 4.93 12.38 -3.94
N PRO A 111 5.42 11.50 -3.05
CA PRO A 111 4.68 11.11 -1.86
C PRO A 111 4.73 12.21 -0.79
N VAL A 112 3.69 12.27 0.03
CA VAL A 112 3.60 13.13 1.22
C VAL A 112 4.70 12.74 2.21
N PHE A 113 4.88 11.43 2.42
CA PHE A 113 5.97 10.89 3.19
C PHE A 113 6.83 9.93 2.37
N THR A 114 8.14 10.06 2.55
CA THR A 114 9.15 9.11 2.08
C THR A 114 9.65 8.30 3.26
N LYS A 115 10.44 7.25 3.03
CA LYS A 115 11.08 6.50 4.13
C LYS A 115 11.88 7.41 5.06
N GLN A 116 12.50 8.46 4.53
CA GLN A 116 13.36 9.38 5.26
C GLN A 116 12.57 10.47 5.99
N THR A 117 11.37 10.81 5.53
CA THR A 117 10.54 11.87 6.12
C THR A 117 9.44 11.34 7.05
N LEU A 118 9.35 10.02 7.24
CA LEU A 118 8.43 9.42 8.22
C LEU A 118 8.70 9.99 9.62
N PRO A 119 7.65 10.44 10.34
CA PRO A 119 7.79 10.98 11.68
C PRO A 119 8.18 9.88 12.67
N LYS A 120 8.78 10.26 13.80
CA LYS A 120 8.90 9.35 14.95
C LYS A 120 7.51 9.13 15.55
N GLU A 121 7.18 7.89 15.85
CA GLU A 121 5.91 7.52 16.48
C GLU A 121 6.15 6.96 17.88
N ALA A 122 5.25 7.27 18.82
CA ALA A 122 5.25 6.64 20.13
C ALA A 122 4.81 5.18 20.02
N PHE A 123 5.13 4.38 21.05
CA PHE A 123 4.57 3.04 21.20
C PHE A 123 3.13 3.16 21.73
N ALA A 124 2.18 3.38 20.83
CA ALA A 124 0.77 3.48 21.14
C ALA A 124 -0.07 3.11 19.92
N ASP A 125 -1.25 2.51 20.15
CA ASP A 125 -2.15 2.02 19.10
C ASP A 125 -2.59 3.12 18.12
N ASN A 126 -2.62 4.38 18.57
CA ASN A 126 -3.06 5.53 17.78
C ASN A 126 -1.91 6.45 17.32
N ALA A 127 -0.66 6.03 17.49
CA ALA A 127 0.52 6.85 17.19
C ALA A 127 0.63 7.22 15.70
N SER A 128 0.05 6.39 14.81
CA SER A 128 0.01 6.63 13.36
C SER A 128 -1.08 7.60 12.92
N LEU A 129 -2.07 7.93 13.77
CA LEU A 129 -3.22 8.76 13.39
C LEU A 129 -2.82 10.14 12.85
N PRO A 130 -1.88 10.90 13.47
CA PRO A 130 -1.48 12.20 12.94
C PRO A 130 -0.89 12.09 11.52
N ARG A 131 -0.07 11.07 11.27
CA ARG A 131 0.53 10.82 9.94
C ARG A 131 -0.54 10.43 8.93
N ILE A 132 -1.43 9.50 9.26
CA ILE A 132 -2.50 9.06 8.36
C ILE A 132 -3.40 10.24 8.02
N ARG A 133 -3.79 11.06 9.00
CA ARG A 133 -4.58 12.28 8.77
C ARG A 133 -3.88 13.25 7.82
N ALA A 134 -2.61 13.59 8.07
CA ALA A 134 -1.85 14.47 7.20
C ALA A 134 -1.75 13.94 5.76
N THR A 135 -1.57 12.62 5.63
CA THR A 135 -1.51 11.93 4.33
C THR A 135 -2.84 12.02 3.59
N LEU A 136 -3.95 11.68 4.27
CA LEU A 136 -5.29 11.73 3.70
C LEU A 136 -5.67 13.15 3.29
N THR A 137 -5.49 14.13 4.17
CA THR A 137 -5.75 15.55 3.87
C THR A 137 -5.01 15.98 2.62
N ARG A 138 -3.70 15.72 2.53
CA ARG A 138 -2.91 16.11 1.37
C ARG A 138 -3.35 15.39 0.10
N ILE A 139 -3.70 14.11 0.16
CA ILE A 139 -4.22 13.37 -1.00
C ILE A 139 -5.54 14.00 -1.46
N THR A 140 -6.50 14.24 -0.56
CA THR A 140 -7.81 14.80 -0.91
C THR A 140 -7.75 16.26 -1.38
N GLU A 141 -6.71 17.00 -1.02
CA GLU A 141 -6.47 18.36 -1.55
C GLU A 141 -5.91 18.37 -2.97
N ASN A 142 -5.22 17.31 -3.39
CA ASN A 142 -4.49 17.27 -4.67
C ASN A 142 -5.12 16.34 -5.71
N TYR A 143 -6.10 15.52 -5.31
CA TYR A 143 -6.72 14.53 -6.17
C TYR A 143 -8.23 14.54 -5.96
N GLU A 144 -8.96 14.63 -7.07
CA GLU A 144 -10.42 14.58 -7.10
C GLU A 144 -10.94 13.19 -7.51
N GLY A 145 -12.23 12.94 -7.23
CA GLY A 145 -12.94 11.72 -7.60
C GLY A 145 -12.81 10.59 -6.57
N GLU A 146 -13.19 9.39 -7.00
CA GLU A 146 -13.18 8.19 -6.16
C GLU A 146 -11.75 7.65 -5.96
N ILE A 147 -11.31 7.61 -4.69
CA ILE A 147 -9.94 7.28 -4.31
C ILE A 147 -9.87 5.85 -3.74
N GLY A 148 -9.19 4.97 -4.46
CA GLY A 148 -8.80 3.65 -3.94
C GLY A 148 -7.53 3.74 -3.09
N MET A 149 -7.55 3.14 -1.91
CA MET A 149 -6.43 3.14 -0.97
C MET A 149 -6.10 1.72 -0.50
N SER A 150 -4.87 1.27 -0.74
CA SER A 150 -4.33 0.05 -0.13
C SER A 150 -3.50 0.40 1.10
N LEU A 151 -4.09 0.22 2.27
CA LEU A 151 -3.38 0.22 3.55
C LEU A 151 -2.67 -1.12 3.73
N ALA A 152 -1.63 -1.16 4.56
CA ALA A 152 -0.82 -2.36 4.82
C ALA A 152 -1.63 -3.63 5.17
N ASN A 153 -2.84 -3.45 5.70
CA ASN A 153 -3.73 -4.52 6.12
C ASN A 153 -5.06 -4.61 5.37
N ASP A 154 -5.44 -3.59 4.58
CA ASP A 154 -6.77 -3.47 3.98
C ASP A 154 -6.78 -2.67 2.66
N PHE A 155 -7.77 -2.88 1.79
CA PHE A 155 -8.04 -2.04 0.62
C PHE A 155 -9.41 -1.37 0.77
N ALA A 156 -9.42 -0.04 0.87
CA ALA A 156 -10.62 0.76 1.01
C ALA A 156 -10.84 1.64 -0.22
N ASN A 157 -12.10 1.98 -0.50
CA ASN A 157 -12.45 3.08 -1.41
C ASN A 157 -13.03 4.24 -0.59
N ILE A 158 -12.58 5.45 -0.87
CA ILE A 158 -13.08 6.67 -0.24
C ILE A 158 -13.60 7.57 -1.37
N GLY A 159 -14.90 7.79 -1.40
CA GLY A 159 -15.54 8.71 -2.34
C GLY A 159 -15.45 10.15 -1.85
N SER A 160 -15.13 11.08 -2.75
CA SER A 160 -15.08 12.53 -2.46
C SER A 160 -16.49 13.18 -2.36
N GLY A 161 -17.49 12.46 -1.87
CA GLY A 161 -18.92 12.80 -2.04
C GLY A 161 -19.81 12.61 -0.83
N SER A 162 -19.30 12.62 0.40
CA SER A 162 -20.14 12.53 1.62
C SER A 162 -19.51 13.23 2.83
N TYR A 163 -19.18 14.51 2.69
CA TYR A 163 -18.98 15.41 3.84
C TYR A 163 -19.53 16.80 3.49
N LEU A 164 -20.86 16.91 3.45
CA LEU A 164 -21.63 18.10 3.77
C LEU A 164 -22.85 17.66 4.60
#